data_AF-A0A0F9HXL7-F1
#
_entry.id   AF-A0A0F9HXL7-F1
#
_cell.length_a   1.000
_cell.length_b   1.000
_cell.length_c   1.000
_cell.angle_alpha   90.00
_cell.angle_beta   90.00
_cell.angle_gamma   90.00
#
_symmetry.space_group_name_H-M   'P 1'
#
loop_
_entity.id
_entity.type
_entity.pdbx_description
1 polymer ?
#
loop_
_entity_poly.entity_id
_entity_poly.type
_entity_poly.pdbx_seq_one_letter_code
_entity_poly.pdbx_strand_id
1 'polypeptide(L)'
;MAGRLPRVTGATGVVDTADLGYFFGYTVTDSVTTAGTVFVSTNNQVRAFLFVLPFREIVRRITITITNSIASSLVGVGIYDKDGNRLLHSGAIDSSSAAVISTTITAVTLEPGVYYFAQTTNDTTVQARIWSAVNVTGPILNEGTLKLVGSAANSSSSGVLPATLGTITAATTRNPMVAVFQP
;
A
#
# COMPACT_ATOMS: atom_id res chain seq x y z
N MET A 1 20.19 26.82 -5.88
CA MET A 1 19.82 25.41 -5.61
C MET A 1 18.35 25.36 -5.26
N ALA A 2 17.49 25.05 -6.24
CA ALA A 2 16.07 24.83 -6.05
C ALA A 2 15.82 23.33 -5.76
N GLY A 3 14.87 23.01 -4.86
CA GLY A 3 14.40 21.63 -4.67
C GLY A 3 14.77 20.92 -3.37
N ARG A 4 15.04 21.63 -2.27
CA ARG A 4 15.07 20.99 -0.93
C ARG A 4 13.78 21.30 -0.18
N LEU A 5 13.08 20.24 0.24
CA LEU A 5 11.95 20.34 1.16
C LEU A 5 12.42 21.11 2.43
N PRO A 6 11.66 22.10 2.92
CA PRO A 6 12.06 22.86 4.09
C PRO A 6 12.26 21.93 5.30
N ARG A 7 13.40 22.05 5.99
CA ARG A 7 13.58 21.41 7.30
C ARG A 7 12.60 22.06 8.27
N VAL A 8 11.53 21.38 8.62
CA VAL A 8 10.60 21.89 9.61
C VAL A 8 11.15 21.60 11.00
N THR A 9 11.37 22.65 11.80
CA THR A 9 11.82 22.54 13.19
C THR A 9 10.62 22.88 14.08
N GLY A 10 10.02 21.87 14.73
CA GLY A 10 8.93 22.09 15.69
C GLY A 10 7.52 22.23 15.10
N ALA A 11 7.33 22.06 13.78
CA ALA A 11 6.01 21.94 13.15
C ALA A 11 5.95 20.65 12.31
N THR A 12 4.74 20.13 12.09
CA THR A 12 4.52 18.95 11.24
C THR A 12 5.06 19.22 9.83
N GLY A 13 5.99 18.38 9.35
CA GLY A 13 6.40 18.43 7.94
C GLY A 13 5.19 18.21 7.04
N VAL A 14 4.99 19.07 6.04
CA VAL A 14 3.89 18.95 5.07
C VAL A 14 4.47 18.70 3.68
N VAL A 15 3.97 17.66 3.04
CA VAL A 15 4.26 17.32 1.64
C VAL A 15 2.95 17.47 0.86
N ASP A 16 2.89 18.53 0.04
CA ASP A 16 1.71 18.90 -0.76
C ASP A 16 2.08 19.45 -2.14
N THR A 17 3.37 19.60 -2.44
CA THR A 17 3.77 20.13 -3.74
C THR A 17 3.77 19.00 -4.75
N ALA A 18 2.96 19.14 -5.80
CA ALA A 18 2.91 18.18 -6.91
C ALA A 18 4.31 17.88 -7.44
N ASP A 19 4.56 16.61 -7.71
CA ASP A 19 5.83 16.07 -8.20
C ASP A 19 7.04 16.33 -7.26
N LEU A 20 6.81 16.75 -6.02
CA LEU A 20 7.83 16.94 -4.98
C LEU A 20 7.43 16.20 -3.69
N GLY A 21 8.15 15.11 -3.43
CA GLY A 21 7.91 14.26 -2.26
C GLY A 21 6.98 13.09 -2.56
N TYR A 22 7.11 12.05 -1.75
CA TYR A 22 6.30 10.84 -1.82
C TYR A 22 6.54 10.00 -0.56
N PHE A 23 5.68 9.01 -0.35
CA PHE A 23 6.00 7.87 0.50
C PHE A 23 5.64 6.55 -0.19
N PHE A 24 6.21 5.44 0.28
CA PHE A 24 5.76 4.12 -0.14
C PHE A 24 4.68 3.62 0.82
N GLY A 25 3.64 2.97 0.31
CA GLY A 25 2.49 2.55 1.12
C GLY A 25 2.86 1.87 2.44
N TYR A 26 3.85 0.98 2.43
CA TYR A 26 4.30 0.24 3.62
C TYR A 26 5.42 0.93 4.44
N THR A 27 6.13 1.92 3.89
CA THR A 27 7.27 2.55 4.55
C THR A 27 7.64 3.90 3.92
N VAL A 28 8.23 4.80 4.70
CA VAL A 28 8.76 6.07 4.22
C VAL A 28 10.22 5.99 3.75
N THR A 29 10.89 4.86 3.97
CA THR A 29 12.28 4.63 3.55
C THR A 29 12.32 3.73 2.32
N ASP A 30 13.38 3.84 1.53
CA ASP A 30 13.64 2.88 0.45
C ASP A 30 13.95 1.47 1.03
N SER A 31 13.79 0.41 0.23
CA SER A 31 14.42 -0.89 0.53
C SER A 31 14.62 -1.74 -0.71
N VAL A 32 15.15 -2.94 -0.49
CA VAL A 32 15.41 -3.94 -1.50
C VAL A 32 14.07 -4.46 -2.06
N THR A 33 13.74 -4.01 -3.27
CA THR A 33 12.62 -4.54 -4.02
C THR A 33 13.00 -5.86 -4.68
N THR A 34 12.11 -6.84 -4.66
CA THR A 34 12.21 -8.02 -5.53
C THR A 34 11.32 -7.81 -6.75
N ALA A 35 11.84 -8.14 -7.93
CA ALA A 35 11.05 -8.11 -9.15
C ALA A 35 10.09 -9.31 -9.21
N GLY A 36 8.83 -9.04 -9.53
CA GLY A 36 7.83 -10.05 -9.91
C GLY A 36 7.54 -11.14 -8.91
N THR A 37 6.67 -10.85 -7.95
CA THR A 37 6.17 -11.86 -7.02
C THR A 37 4.66 -11.72 -6.81
N VAL A 38 4.00 -12.86 -6.59
CA VAL A 38 2.60 -12.89 -6.18
C VAL A 38 2.44 -12.26 -4.79
N PHE A 39 1.45 -11.39 -4.66
CA PHE A 39 1.29 -10.54 -3.47
C PHE A 39 0.00 -10.84 -2.68
N VAL A 40 -0.81 -11.78 -3.18
CA VAL A 40 -1.91 -12.42 -2.43
C VAL A 40 -1.84 -13.95 -2.57
N SER A 41 -2.64 -14.67 -1.79
CA SER A 41 -2.69 -16.14 -1.79
C SER A 41 -4.00 -16.71 -2.31
N THR A 42 -5.08 -15.95 -2.29
CA THR A 42 -6.39 -16.34 -2.81
C THR A 42 -7.02 -15.16 -3.56
N ASN A 43 -7.91 -15.43 -4.50
CA ASN A 43 -8.64 -14.39 -5.24
C ASN A 43 -9.40 -13.48 -4.28
N ASN A 44 -9.38 -12.18 -4.56
CA ASN A 44 -10.02 -11.13 -3.77
C ASN A 44 -9.54 -11.03 -2.31
N GLN A 45 -8.41 -11.64 -1.97
CA GLN A 45 -7.81 -11.47 -0.65
C GLN A 45 -7.28 -10.05 -0.49
N VAL A 46 -7.48 -9.49 0.69
CA VAL A 46 -6.89 -8.22 1.09
C VAL A 46 -5.77 -8.50 2.08
N ARG A 47 -4.55 -8.08 1.73
CA ARG A 47 -3.40 -8.10 2.64
C ARG A 47 -3.23 -6.70 3.21
N ALA A 48 -3.06 -6.62 4.53
CA ALA A 48 -2.92 -5.37 5.26
C ALA A 48 -1.58 -5.37 6.01
N PHE A 49 -0.92 -4.21 6.01
CA PHE A 49 0.40 -4.01 6.61
C PHE A 49 0.42 -2.69 7.37
N LEU A 50 0.60 -2.75 8.69
CA LEU A 50 0.68 -1.56 9.53
C LEU A 50 1.98 -0.81 9.28
N PHE A 51 1.90 0.51 9.19
CA PHE A 51 3.06 1.39 9.12
C PHE A 51 2.78 2.71 9.86
N VAL A 52 3.83 3.50 10.06
CA VAL A 52 3.75 4.82 10.67
C VAL A 52 4.14 5.87 9.65
N LEU A 53 3.28 6.86 9.44
CA LEU A 53 3.55 8.05 8.64
C LEU A 53 4.01 9.18 9.56
N PRO A 54 5.24 9.71 9.44
CA PRO A 54 5.79 10.70 10.36
C PRO A 54 5.53 12.16 9.96
N PHE A 55 4.91 12.40 8.80
CA PHE A 55 4.62 13.73 8.26
C PHE A 55 3.21 13.79 7.67
N ARG A 56 2.72 14.99 7.41
CA ARG A 56 1.45 15.19 6.70
C ARG A 56 1.70 15.06 5.20
N GLU A 57 0.85 14.29 4.52
CA GLU A 57 0.88 14.11 3.07
C GLU A 57 -0.51 14.41 2.50
N ILE A 58 -0.59 15.16 1.41
CA ILE A 58 -1.81 15.23 0.61
C ILE A 58 -1.63 14.34 -0.60
N VAL A 59 -2.36 13.23 -0.66
CA VAL A 59 -2.24 12.23 -1.73
C VAL A 59 -3.25 12.53 -2.83
N ARG A 60 -2.78 12.62 -4.08
CA ARG A 60 -3.63 12.74 -5.28
C ARG A 60 -3.32 11.69 -6.34
N ARG A 61 -2.16 11.05 -6.26
CA ARG A 61 -1.72 10.05 -7.25
C ARG A 61 -1.13 8.84 -6.55
N ILE A 62 -1.50 7.67 -7.04
CA ILE A 62 -0.97 6.37 -6.61
C ILE A 62 -0.30 5.72 -7.82
N THR A 63 0.92 5.20 -7.65
CA THR A 63 1.67 4.53 -8.72
C THR A 63 2.15 3.16 -8.25
N ILE A 64 1.93 2.15 -9.07
CA ILE A 64 2.38 0.77 -8.84
C ILE A 64 3.11 0.22 -10.06
N THR A 65 3.70 -0.97 -9.94
CA THR A 65 4.29 -1.68 -11.08
C THR A 65 3.76 -3.11 -11.14
N ILE A 66 3.11 -3.45 -12.24
CA ILE A 66 2.75 -4.82 -12.59
C ILE A 66 3.88 -5.40 -13.44
N THR A 67 4.34 -6.60 -13.10
CA THR A 67 5.47 -7.25 -13.78
C THR A 67 5.05 -8.53 -14.49
N ASN A 68 3.98 -9.19 -14.03
CA ASN A 68 3.33 -10.28 -14.75
C ASN A 68 1.85 -9.91 -14.88
N SER A 69 1.42 -9.66 -16.11
CA SER A 69 0.05 -9.29 -16.44
C SER A 69 -0.83 -10.50 -16.70
N ILE A 70 -2.08 -10.42 -16.31
CA ILE A 70 -3.09 -11.45 -16.52
C ILE A 70 -4.33 -10.78 -17.11
N ALA A 71 -4.88 -11.32 -18.21
CA ALA A 71 -6.08 -10.77 -18.82
C ALA A 71 -7.27 -10.83 -17.85
N SER A 72 -8.12 -9.80 -17.86
CA SER A 72 -9.31 -9.70 -17.01
C SER A 72 -9.03 -9.72 -15.50
N SER A 73 -7.78 -9.45 -15.10
CA SER A 73 -7.40 -9.33 -13.71
C SER A 73 -7.35 -7.86 -13.27
N LEU A 74 -7.70 -7.62 -12.01
CA LEU A 74 -7.82 -6.30 -11.41
C LEU A 74 -7.08 -6.27 -10.08
N VAL A 75 -6.27 -5.23 -9.88
CA VAL A 75 -5.45 -5.00 -8.68
C VAL A 75 -5.92 -3.74 -7.98
N GLY A 76 -5.80 -3.70 -6.65
CA GLY A 76 -6.07 -2.48 -5.88
C GLY A 76 -5.07 -2.30 -4.75
N VAL A 77 -4.73 -1.04 -4.48
CA VAL A 77 -3.96 -0.63 -3.31
C VAL A 77 -4.62 0.56 -2.62
N GLY A 78 -4.36 0.74 -1.33
CA GLY A 78 -4.99 1.81 -0.56
C GLY A 78 -4.46 1.95 0.85
N ILE A 79 -4.96 2.97 1.54
CA ILE A 79 -4.61 3.30 2.93
C ILE A 79 -5.88 3.27 3.77
N TYR A 80 -5.75 2.66 4.94
CA TYR A 80 -6.76 2.60 5.99
C TYR A 80 -6.23 3.25 7.26
N ASP A 81 -7.12 3.83 8.06
CA ASP A 81 -6.79 4.29 9.39
C ASP A 81 -6.41 3.13 10.33
N LYS A 82 -5.94 3.44 11.54
CA LYS A 82 -5.59 2.44 12.56
C LYS A 82 -6.74 1.52 12.99
N ASP A 83 -7.99 1.92 12.76
CA ASP A 83 -9.20 1.16 13.12
C ASP A 83 -9.70 0.31 11.93
N GLY A 84 -9.00 0.38 10.80
CA GLY A 84 -9.29 -0.41 9.61
C GLY A 84 -10.41 0.17 8.75
N ASN A 85 -10.69 1.49 8.80
CA ASN A 85 -11.57 2.18 7.86
C ASN A 85 -10.78 2.76 6.69
N ARG A 86 -11.29 2.60 5.47
CA ARG A 86 -10.59 3.03 4.25
C ARG A 86 -10.58 4.55 4.14
N LEU A 87 -9.40 5.14 4.00
CA LEU A 87 -9.21 6.57 3.78
C LEU A 87 -9.09 6.90 2.29
N LEU A 88 -8.33 6.08 1.55
CA LEU A 88 -8.14 6.22 0.11
C LEU A 88 -7.81 4.88 -0.56
N HIS A 89 -8.07 4.78 -1.86
CA HIS A 89 -7.68 3.62 -2.67
C HIS A 89 -7.56 3.99 -4.14
N SER A 90 -6.84 3.16 -4.90
CA SER A 90 -6.61 3.32 -6.33
C SER A 90 -7.80 3.01 -7.23
N GLY A 91 -8.94 2.59 -6.67
CA GLY A 91 -9.93 1.83 -7.45
C GLY A 91 -9.39 0.47 -7.90
N ALA A 92 -10.03 -0.10 -8.92
CA ALA A 92 -9.55 -1.30 -9.61
C ALA A 92 -8.65 -0.88 -10.77
N ILE A 93 -7.38 -1.29 -10.70
CA ILE A 93 -6.38 -1.11 -11.75
C ILE A 93 -6.38 -2.35 -12.63
N ASP A 94 -6.48 -2.16 -13.94
CA ASP A 94 -6.33 -3.25 -14.91
C ASP A 94 -4.87 -3.76 -14.93
N SER A 95 -4.69 -5.05 -14.65
CA SER A 95 -3.40 -5.74 -14.73
C SER A 95 -3.22 -6.55 -16.01
N SER A 96 -3.95 -6.22 -17.08
CA SER A 96 -3.79 -6.79 -18.42
C SER A 96 -2.47 -6.41 -19.12
N SER A 97 -1.69 -5.48 -18.55
CA SER A 97 -0.37 -5.08 -19.06
C SER A 97 0.68 -5.02 -17.95
N ALA A 98 1.89 -5.51 -18.24
CA ALA A 98 3.04 -5.41 -17.36
C ALA A 98 3.69 -4.03 -17.54
N ALA A 99 3.28 -3.08 -16.70
CA ALA A 99 3.69 -1.69 -16.80
C ALA A 99 3.80 -1.01 -15.43
N VAL A 100 4.42 0.17 -15.43
CA VAL A 100 4.22 1.15 -14.37
C VAL A 100 2.88 1.81 -14.61
N ILE A 101 1.97 1.70 -13.65
CA ILE A 101 0.59 2.19 -13.77
C ILE A 101 0.35 3.23 -12.69
N SER A 102 -0.23 4.37 -13.07
CA SER A 102 -0.63 5.41 -12.14
C SER A 102 -2.12 5.68 -12.21
N THR A 103 -2.70 6.07 -11.09
CA THR A 103 -4.11 6.44 -10.98
C THR A 103 -4.24 7.70 -10.13
N THR A 104 -5.06 8.63 -10.61
CA THR A 104 -5.42 9.85 -9.88
C THR A 104 -6.64 9.61 -9.02
N ILE A 105 -6.65 10.17 -7.83
CA ILE A 105 -7.75 10.12 -6.87
C ILE A 105 -8.15 11.52 -6.44
N THR A 106 -9.34 11.64 -5.85
CA THR A 106 -9.68 12.85 -5.07
C THR A 106 -8.65 13.03 -3.98
N ALA A 107 -8.18 14.27 -3.80
CA ALA A 107 -7.15 14.58 -2.81
C ALA A 107 -7.57 14.15 -1.40
N VAL A 108 -6.70 13.39 -0.73
CA VAL A 108 -6.90 12.97 0.67
C VAL A 108 -5.69 13.41 1.49
N THR A 109 -5.97 14.13 2.58
CA THR A 109 -4.93 14.52 3.54
C THR A 109 -4.74 13.41 4.57
N LEU A 110 -3.51 12.91 4.68
CA LEU A 110 -3.07 12.01 5.73
C LEU A 110 -2.27 12.83 6.75
N GLU A 111 -2.68 12.78 8.01
CA GLU A 111 -1.92 13.35 9.12
C GLU A 111 -0.80 12.39 9.55
N PRO A 112 0.21 12.85 10.31
CA PRO A 112 1.13 11.94 10.95
C PRO A 112 0.39 10.96 11.86
N GLY A 113 0.66 9.66 11.72
CA GLY A 113 -0.08 8.66 12.46
C GLY A 113 0.20 7.22 12.04
N VAL A 114 -0.60 6.32 12.59
CA VAL A 114 -0.55 4.89 12.33
C VAL A 114 -1.62 4.52 11.31
N TYR A 115 -1.23 3.78 10.27
CA TYR A 115 -2.09 3.43 9.15
C TYR A 115 -1.85 1.98 8.72
N TYR A 116 -2.80 1.43 7.98
CA TYR A 116 -2.58 0.20 7.22
C TYR A 116 -2.44 0.51 5.73
N PHE A 117 -1.39 0.00 5.13
CA PHE A 117 -1.33 -0.22 3.68
C PHE A 117 -2.05 -1.51 3.34
N ALA A 118 -2.95 -1.45 2.36
CA ALA A 118 -3.68 -2.60 1.89
C ALA A 118 -3.44 -2.83 0.40
N GLN A 119 -3.43 -4.10 0.01
CA GLN A 119 -3.36 -4.53 -1.37
C GLN A 119 -4.31 -5.69 -1.64
N THR A 120 -4.76 -5.82 -2.88
CA THR A 120 -5.62 -6.91 -3.31
C THR A 120 -5.50 -7.16 -4.81
N THR A 121 -5.94 -8.34 -5.24
CA THR A 121 -6.16 -8.68 -6.65
C THR A 121 -7.26 -9.72 -6.74
N ASN A 122 -8.01 -9.73 -7.84
CA ASN A 122 -8.98 -10.77 -8.12
C ASN A 122 -8.35 -12.07 -8.69
N ASP A 123 -7.04 -12.10 -8.90
CA ASP A 123 -6.30 -13.23 -9.47
C ASP A 123 -4.96 -13.45 -8.75
N THR A 124 -4.67 -14.69 -8.35
CA THR A 124 -3.47 -15.06 -7.57
C THR A 124 -2.17 -15.17 -8.36
N THR A 125 -2.23 -15.07 -9.69
CA THR A 125 -1.09 -15.23 -10.60
C THR A 125 -0.51 -13.89 -11.06
N VAL A 126 -1.24 -12.78 -10.84
CA VAL A 126 -0.72 -11.43 -11.06
C VAL A 126 0.50 -11.21 -10.17
N GLN A 127 1.55 -10.66 -10.76
CA GLN A 127 2.76 -10.30 -10.03
C GLN A 127 3.02 -8.81 -10.14
N ALA A 128 3.49 -8.26 -9.03
CA ALA A 128 3.89 -6.87 -8.94
C ALA A 128 5.31 -6.78 -8.39
N ARG A 129 5.88 -5.59 -8.45
CA ARG A 129 7.09 -5.28 -7.69
C ARG A 129 6.73 -5.20 -6.20
N ILE A 130 7.50 -5.89 -5.36
CA ILE A 130 7.21 -6.03 -3.92
C ILE A 130 8.43 -5.70 -3.05
N TRP A 131 8.20 -5.40 -1.78
CA TRP A 131 9.21 -5.26 -0.73
C TRP A 131 9.61 -6.61 -0.17
N SER A 132 10.88 -6.99 -0.20
CA SER A 132 11.32 -8.29 0.36
C SER A 132 11.55 -8.21 1.87
N ALA A 133 10.52 -7.90 2.66
CA ALA A 133 10.66 -7.65 4.10
C ALA A 133 9.82 -8.60 4.98
N VAL A 134 8.55 -8.84 4.64
CA VAL A 134 7.58 -9.41 5.57
C VAL A 134 7.80 -10.90 5.84
N ASN A 135 8.39 -11.65 4.90
CA ASN A 135 8.73 -13.05 5.18
C ASN A 135 9.78 -13.20 6.31
N VAL A 136 10.59 -12.16 6.55
CA VAL A 136 11.63 -12.14 7.59
C VAL A 136 11.15 -11.42 8.85
N THR A 137 10.56 -10.23 8.69
CA THR A 137 10.12 -9.40 9.82
C THR A 137 8.70 -9.72 10.28
N GLY A 138 7.87 -10.35 9.45
CA GLY A 138 6.48 -10.66 9.74
C GLY A 138 6.26 -11.47 11.02
N PRO A 139 7.07 -12.51 11.30
CA PRO A 139 6.97 -13.23 12.58
C PRO A 139 7.22 -12.33 13.79
N ILE A 140 8.17 -11.39 13.69
CA ILE A 140 8.45 -10.39 14.73
C ILE A 140 7.28 -9.41 14.85
N LEU A 141 6.76 -8.93 13.72
CA LEU A 141 5.64 -7.99 13.65
C LEU A 141 4.32 -8.60 14.15
N ASN A 142 4.18 -9.92 14.16
CA ASN A 142 2.97 -10.61 14.60
C ASN A 142 3.14 -11.37 15.93
N GLU A 143 4.26 -11.14 16.62
CA GLU A 143 4.56 -11.76 17.91
C GLU A 143 3.51 -11.37 18.96
N GLY A 144 3.13 -12.32 19.82
CA GLY A 144 2.10 -12.15 20.83
C GLY A 144 0.69 -11.92 20.24
N THR A 145 -0.04 -10.96 20.79
CA THR A 145 -1.43 -10.65 20.40
C THR A 145 -1.54 -9.61 19.29
N LEU A 146 -0.46 -8.87 19.00
CA LEU A 146 -0.45 -7.86 17.94
C LEU A 146 -0.44 -8.55 16.57
N LYS A 147 -1.23 -8.02 15.64
CA LYS A 147 -1.36 -8.51 14.26
C LYS A 147 -1.11 -7.35 13.33
N LEU A 148 0.17 -6.96 13.23
CA LEU A 148 0.59 -5.78 12.48
C LEU A 148 0.60 -6.04 10.97
N VAL A 149 0.76 -7.29 10.54
CA VAL A 149 0.68 -7.68 9.12
C VAL A 149 -0.18 -8.93 8.96
N GLY A 150 -1.06 -8.95 7.96
CA GLY A 150 -1.97 -10.08 7.85
C GLY A 150 -2.96 -10.04 6.70
N SER A 151 -3.89 -10.98 6.77
CA SER A 151 -5.09 -11.02 5.92
C SER A 151 -6.23 -10.33 6.64
N ALA A 152 -6.88 -9.38 5.96
CA ALA A 152 -8.14 -8.82 6.41
C ALA A 152 -9.29 -9.83 6.23
N ALA A 153 -10.28 -9.77 7.12
CA ALA A 153 -11.47 -10.62 7.06
C ALA A 153 -12.38 -10.26 5.89
N ASN A 154 -12.45 -8.98 5.53
CA ASN A 154 -13.26 -8.51 4.42
C ASN A 154 -12.52 -8.67 3.08
N SER A 155 -13.15 -9.35 2.14
CA SER A 155 -12.63 -9.52 0.78
C SER A 155 -12.81 -8.25 -0.06
N SER A 156 -11.97 -8.10 -1.08
CA SER A 156 -12.20 -7.10 -2.12
C SER A 156 -13.33 -7.54 -3.06
N SER A 157 -13.82 -6.60 -3.87
CA SER A 157 -14.76 -6.88 -4.95
C SER A 157 -14.10 -6.50 -6.28
N SER A 158 -13.65 -7.49 -7.04
CA SER A 158 -13.03 -7.29 -8.36
C SER A 158 -11.87 -6.28 -8.34
N GLY A 159 -10.92 -6.48 -7.42
CA GLY A 159 -9.77 -5.58 -7.26
C GLY A 159 -10.07 -4.28 -6.49
N VAL A 160 -11.34 -3.96 -6.21
CA VAL A 160 -11.69 -2.82 -5.36
C VAL A 160 -11.63 -3.23 -3.89
N LEU A 161 -10.74 -2.58 -3.13
CA LEU A 161 -10.59 -2.76 -1.69
C LEU A 161 -11.93 -2.55 -0.94
N PRO A 162 -12.19 -3.23 0.19
CA PRO A 162 -13.43 -3.07 0.97
C PRO A 162 -13.47 -1.73 1.74
N ALA A 163 -14.64 -1.31 2.21
CA ALA A 163 -14.76 -0.10 3.03
C ALA A 163 -14.05 -0.22 4.39
N THR A 164 -14.04 -1.43 4.96
CA THR A 164 -13.31 -1.75 6.21
C THR A 164 -12.52 -3.05 6.04
N LEU A 165 -11.44 -3.21 6.81
CA LEU A 165 -10.63 -4.44 6.81
C LEU A 165 -11.30 -5.58 7.61
N GLY A 166 -12.11 -5.23 8.61
CA GLY A 166 -12.56 -6.19 9.62
C GLY A 166 -11.39 -6.71 10.47
N THR A 167 -11.53 -7.91 11.04
CA THR A 167 -10.46 -8.52 11.84
C THR A 167 -9.27 -8.89 10.96
N ILE A 168 -8.06 -8.58 11.41
CA ILE A 168 -6.82 -8.97 10.73
C ILE A 168 -6.29 -10.26 11.35
N THR A 169 -6.16 -11.31 10.53
CA THR A 169 -5.50 -12.56 10.91
C THR A 169 -4.03 -12.50 10.52
N ALA A 170 -3.12 -12.80 11.46
CA ALA A 170 -1.68 -12.82 11.20
C ALA A 170 -1.35 -13.67 9.97
N ALA A 171 -0.53 -13.10 9.10
CA ALA A 171 0.06 -13.85 8.01
C ALA A 171 1.35 -13.18 7.55
N THR A 172 2.35 -14.00 7.27
CA THR A 172 3.73 -13.56 7.03
C THR A 172 4.26 -14.02 5.68
N THR A 173 3.42 -14.60 4.83
CA THR A 173 3.82 -15.27 3.58
C THR A 173 3.71 -14.39 2.35
N ARG A 174 3.26 -13.15 2.49
CA ARG A 174 3.09 -12.21 1.39
C ARG A 174 3.68 -10.87 1.76
N ASN A 175 4.37 -10.30 0.80
CA ASN A 175 5.06 -9.04 0.90
C ASN A 175 4.17 -7.89 0.39
N PRO A 176 4.37 -6.67 0.91
CA PRO A 176 3.67 -5.51 0.41
C PRO A 176 4.19 -5.13 -0.98
N MET A 177 3.28 -4.73 -1.84
CA MET A 177 3.57 -4.14 -3.15
C MET A 177 4.31 -2.82 -2.97
N VAL A 178 5.19 -2.52 -3.91
CA VAL A 178 5.72 -1.17 -4.06
C VAL A 178 4.62 -0.30 -4.66
N ALA A 179 4.03 0.53 -3.82
CA ALA A 179 3.05 1.54 -4.20
C ALA A 179 3.53 2.91 -3.73
N VAL A 180 3.68 3.85 -4.65
CA VAL A 180 4.08 5.24 -4.38
C VAL A 180 2.82 6.09 -4.24
N PHE A 181 2.73 6.82 -3.14
CA PHE A 181 1.68 7.79 -2.87
C PHE A 181 2.32 9.18 -2.88
N GLN A 182 1.74 10.09 -3.66
CA GLN A 182 2.30 11.43 -3.89
C GLN A 182 1.20 12.48 -4.11
N PRO A 183 1.55 13.77 -4.01
CA PRO A 183 0.62 14.88 -4.19
C PRO A 183 0.13 15.13 -5.61
#